data_AF-M1AU33-F1
#
_entry.id   AF-M1AU33-F1
#
_cell.length_a   1.000
_cell.length_b   1.000
_cell.length_c   1.000
_cell.angle_alpha   90.00
_cell.angle_beta   90.00
_cell.angle_gamma   90.00
#
_symmetry.space_group_name_H-M   'P 1'
#
loop_
_entity.id
_entity.type
_entity.pdbx_description
1 polymer ?
#
loop_
_entity_poly.entity_id
_entity_poly.type
_entity_poly.pdbx_seq_one_letter_code
_entity_poly.pdbx_strand_id
1 'polypeptide(L)'
;MVNSISQQIDQTAKVPTYLGKSGERDYNDSITISTKGMEYELDRILTILKTIDLSSNKFEGHIPSNLGDLIALRVLNLSHNRLQGNIPSSLGSLSLVESLDLSFNQLSGEIPQQLVALTFLSFLNLSHNHLQGCIPQGHQFDTFQNNSYEGNDGLQGFPISKGCGSNWTPETNNRDYESDDEESNSEFLNDFWKAALMGYGSGLCIGLSIIYFMISTGNLKWLARIIEELEHKIIMRQRKKQRSQRQNKRRHNRV
;
A
#
# COMPACT_ATOMS: atom_id res chain seq x y z
N MET A 1 28.52 20.02 -4.36
CA MET A 1 27.70 20.50 -5.50
C MET A 1 26.27 20.33 -5.07
N VAL A 2 25.55 21.44 -4.88
CA VAL A 2 24.22 21.45 -4.27
C VAL A 2 23.22 21.08 -5.34
N ASN A 3 22.48 19.99 -5.14
CA ASN A 3 21.28 19.70 -5.89
C ASN A 3 20.14 20.40 -5.15
N SER A 4 19.44 21.33 -5.80
CA SER A 4 18.33 22.07 -5.21
C SER A 4 17.14 22.03 -6.16
N ILE A 5 15.94 21.85 -5.60
CA ILE A 5 14.68 21.94 -6.33
C ILE A 5 14.05 23.26 -5.88
N SER A 6 13.93 24.22 -6.79
CA SER A 6 13.25 25.49 -6.53
C SER A 6 12.09 25.65 -7.50
N GLN A 7 10.87 25.77 -6.96
CA GLN A 7 9.70 26.15 -7.73
C GLN A 7 9.60 27.69 -7.71
N GLN A 8 9.77 28.34 -8.85
CA GLN A 8 9.36 29.74 -9.00
C GLN A 8 7.88 29.76 -9.39
N ILE A 9 7.03 30.16 -8.44
CA ILE A 9 5.62 30.43 -8.71
C ILE A 9 5.57 31.83 -9.34
N ASP A 10 5.26 31.91 -10.63
CA ASP A 10 4.94 33.18 -11.27
C ASP A 10 3.63 33.73 -10.68
N GLN A 11 3.75 34.78 -9.87
CA GLN A 11 2.61 35.44 -9.22
C GLN A 11 1.73 36.24 -10.21
N THR A 12 2.07 36.25 -11.51
CA THR A 12 1.24 36.89 -12.55
C THR A 12 0.41 35.90 -13.38
N ALA A 13 0.61 34.59 -13.19
CA ALA A 13 -0.22 33.57 -13.83
C ALA A 13 -1.56 33.44 -13.09
N LYS A 14 -2.67 33.70 -13.80
CA LYS A 14 -4.03 33.45 -13.30
C LYS A 14 -4.12 32.04 -12.71
N VAL A 15 -4.70 31.95 -11.51
CA VAL A 15 -5.09 30.70 -10.83
C VAL A 15 -5.61 29.69 -11.86
N PRO A 16 -4.92 28.55 -12.09
CA PRO A 16 -5.38 27.56 -13.03
C PRO A 16 -6.71 26.98 -12.54
N THR A 17 -7.73 27.05 -13.37
CA THR A 17 -9.05 26.50 -13.07
C THR A 17 -8.96 24.96 -13.09
N TYR A 18 -8.79 24.34 -11.93
CA TYR A 18 -8.72 22.88 -11.78
C TYR A 18 -10.10 22.22 -11.94
N LEU A 19 -10.62 22.17 -13.17
CA LEU A 19 -11.74 21.29 -13.51
C LEU A 19 -11.70 20.95 -15.02
N GLY A 20 -10.90 19.95 -15.36
CA GLY A 20 -10.99 19.28 -16.67
C GLY A 20 -12.34 18.58 -16.82
N LYS A 21 -12.86 18.50 -18.04
CA LYS A 21 -14.15 17.84 -18.37
C LYS A 21 -14.00 16.30 -18.40
N SER A 22 -13.63 15.75 -17.26
CA SER A 22 -13.64 14.36 -16.80
C SER A 22 -12.99 14.46 -15.43
N GLY A 23 -13.35 13.68 -14.40
CA GLY A 23 -12.85 13.87 -13.03
C GLY A 23 -11.34 13.68 -12.81
N GLU A 24 -10.49 13.80 -13.85
CA GLU A 24 -9.04 13.79 -13.78
C GLU A 24 -8.51 15.17 -13.36
N ARG A 25 -7.72 15.18 -12.28
CA ARG A 25 -6.94 16.32 -11.80
C ARG A 25 -5.57 16.26 -12.47
N ASP A 26 -5.28 17.22 -13.35
CA ASP A 26 -4.00 17.32 -14.06
C ASP A 26 -3.26 18.62 -13.69
N TYR A 27 -1.92 18.55 -13.64
CA TYR A 27 -1.04 19.71 -13.46
C TYR A 27 -0.64 20.31 -14.79
N ASN A 28 -0.64 21.64 -14.85
CA ASN A 28 -0.31 22.38 -16.05
C ASN A 28 0.67 23.50 -15.69
N ASP A 29 1.87 23.11 -15.25
CA ASP A 29 2.94 24.02 -14.81
C ASP A 29 4.30 23.59 -15.40
N SER A 30 5.24 24.53 -15.45
CA SER A 30 6.65 24.32 -15.83
C SER A 30 7.53 24.18 -14.58
N ILE A 31 8.50 23.26 -14.59
CA ILE A 31 9.52 23.12 -13.53
C ILE A 31 10.92 23.23 -14.10
N THR A 32 11.79 23.94 -13.40
CA THR A 32 13.22 24.05 -13.71
C THR A 32 14.01 23.10 -12.82
N ILE A 33 14.69 22.12 -13.41
CA ILE A 33 15.55 21.18 -12.71
C ILE A 33 17.00 21.57 -12.94
N SER A 34 17.75 21.85 -11.88
CA SER A 34 19.17 22.17 -11.96
C SER A 34 20.02 20.97 -11.52
N THR A 35 20.72 20.33 -12.46
CA THR A 35 21.65 19.22 -12.16
C THR A 35 22.99 19.46 -12.83
N LYS A 36 24.08 19.30 -12.05
CA LYS A 36 25.47 19.51 -12.54
C LYS A 36 25.70 20.88 -13.19
N GLY A 37 25.00 21.93 -12.73
CA GLY A 37 25.09 23.28 -13.31
C GLY A 37 24.32 23.47 -14.62
N MET A 38 23.54 22.48 -15.03
CA MET A 38 22.62 22.55 -16.18
C MET A 38 21.20 22.73 -15.68
N GLU A 39 20.48 23.71 -16.23
CA GLU A 39 19.07 23.94 -15.96
C GLU A 39 18.22 23.33 -17.08
N TYR A 40 17.19 22.58 -16.69
CA TYR A 40 16.25 21.92 -17.58
C TYR A 40 14.84 22.45 -17.29
N GLU A 41 14.22 23.15 -18.24
CA GLU A 41 12.82 23.54 -18.16
C GLU A 41 11.93 22.45 -18.79
N LEU A 42 10.91 22.03 -18.04
CA LEU A 42 9.94 21.01 -18.48
C LEU A 42 8.56 21.66 -18.66
N ASP A 43 8.16 21.93 -19.91
CA ASP A 43 7.00 22.77 -20.26
C ASP A 43 5.61 22.12 -20.19
N ARG A 44 5.50 20.81 -19.95
CA ARG A 44 4.18 20.13 -19.86
C ARG A 44 4.29 18.80 -19.14
N ILE A 45 3.90 18.79 -17.88
CA ILE A 45 4.10 17.63 -17.00
C ILE A 45 2.84 16.76 -16.88
N LEU A 46 2.16 16.52 -18.01
CA LEU A 46 0.81 15.92 -18.08
C LEU A 46 0.72 14.43 -17.72
N THR A 47 1.83 13.76 -17.42
CA THR A 47 1.85 12.35 -16.96
C THR A 47 3.03 12.07 -16.04
N ILE A 48 4.14 12.79 -16.22
CA ILE A 48 5.36 12.66 -15.41
C ILE A 48 5.12 13.13 -13.97
N LEU A 49 4.27 14.12 -13.68
CA LEU A 49 4.00 14.55 -12.29
C LEU A 49 3.12 13.57 -11.49
N LYS A 50 2.68 12.46 -12.10
CA LYS A 50 2.08 11.35 -11.37
C LYS A 50 3.14 10.43 -10.78
N THR A 51 4.39 10.48 -11.26
CA THR A 51 5.49 9.65 -10.78
C THR A 51 6.77 10.47 -10.66
N ILE A 52 7.23 10.68 -9.43
CA ILE A 52 8.55 11.26 -9.15
C ILE A 52 9.46 10.14 -8.67
N ASP A 53 10.45 9.79 -9.48
CA ASP A 53 11.53 8.91 -9.08
C ASP A 53 12.85 9.67 -9.10
N LEU A 54 13.39 9.92 -7.91
CA LEU A 54 14.68 10.56 -7.67
C LEU A 54 15.61 9.62 -6.89
N SER A 55 15.32 8.32 -6.90
CA SER A 55 16.06 7.33 -6.15
C SER A 55 17.51 7.17 -6.62
N SER A 56 18.34 6.57 -5.78
CA SER A 56 19.74 6.22 -6.12
C SER A 56 20.60 7.42 -6.53
N ASN A 57 20.46 8.51 -5.78
CA ASN A 57 21.21 9.74 -5.99
C ASN A 57 22.02 10.11 -4.73
N LYS A 58 22.54 11.35 -4.71
CA LYS A 58 23.26 11.92 -3.56
C LYS A 58 22.57 13.17 -3.05
N PHE A 59 21.23 13.23 -3.14
CA PHE A 59 20.48 14.36 -2.61
C PHE A 59 20.66 14.42 -1.09
N GLU A 60 20.93 15.62 -0.58
CA GLU A 60 21.16 15.91 0.83
C GLU A 60 20.17 16.99 1.29
N GLY A 61 20.03 17.20 2.59
CA GLY A 61 19.08 18.17 3.15
C GLY A 61 17.70 17.56 3.39
N HIS A 62 16.69 18.41 3.57
CA HIS A 62 15.36 18.00 4.00
C HIS A 62 14.43 17.75 2.82
N ILE A 63 13.44 16.87 3.01
CA ILE A 63 12.30 16.77 2.09
C ILE A 63 11.48 18.07 2.23
N PRO A 64 11.26 18.82 1.14
CA PRO A 64 10.57 20.10 1.24
C PRO A 64 9.06 19.89 1.39
N SER A 65 8.40 20.72 2.21
CA SER A 65 6.99 20.54 2.54
C SER A 65 6.04 20.76 1.34
N ASN A 66 6.45 21.57 0.37
CA ASN A 66 5.70 21.83 -0.86
C ASN A 66 5.54 20.57 -1.75
N LEU A 67 6.28 19.50 -1.49
CA LEU A 67 6.05 18.22 -2.17
C LEU A 67 4.63 17.68 -1.90
N GLY A 68 4.02 18.06 -0.76
CA GLY A 68 2.63 17.74 -0.42
C GLY A 68 1.57 18.42 -1.28
N ASP A 69 1.93 19.48 -2.03
CA ASP A 69 1.01 20.22 -2.90
C ASP A 69 0.70 19.46 -4.20
N LEU A 70 1.46 18.39 -4.48
CA LEU A 70 1.29 17.51 -5.64
C LEU A 70 0.15 16.49 -5.41
N ILE A 71 -1.05 16.94 -5.04
CA ILE A 71 -2.29 16.16 -4.81
C ILE A 71 -2.73 15.12 -5.87
N ALA A 72 -2.06 15.06 -7.04
CA ALA A 72 -2.35 14.10 -8.10
C ALA A 72 -1.19 13.10 -8.34
N LEU A 73 -0.14 13.19 -7.52
CA LEU A 73 0.98 12.25 -7.49
C LEU A 73 0.48 10.85 -7.10
N ARG A 74 0.96 9.85 -7.83
CA ARG A 74 0.68 8.42 -7.66
C ARG A 74 1.88 7.69 -7.08
N VAL A 75 3.08 8.06 -7.49
CA VAL A 75 4.33 7.40 -7.07
C VAL A 75 5.34 8.46 -6.66
N LEU A 76 5.90 8.31 -5.46
CA LEU A 76 7.02 9.09 -4.97
C LEU A 76 8.12 8.15 -4.49
N ASN A 77 9.24 8.14 -5.19
CA ASN A 77 10.42 7.37 -4.84
C ASN A 77 11.62 8.31 -4.62
N LEU A 78 12.04 8.45 -3.36
CA LEU A 78 13.20 9.22 -2.93
C LEU A 78 14.29 8.33 -2.31
N SER A 79 14.19 7.01 -2.49
CA SER A 79 15.05 6.05 -1.80
C SER A 79 16.52 6.14 -2.21
N HIS A 80 17.42 5.56 -1.41
CA HIS A 80 18.85 5.52 -1.69
C HIS A 80 19.45 6.92 -1.97
N ASN A 81 19.26 7.82 -1.01
CA ASN A 81 19.82 9.17 -1.01
C ASN A 81 20.48 9.46 0.35
N ARG A 82 20.74 10.74 0.64
CA ARG A 82 21.29 11.23 1.92
C ARG A 82 20.36 12.29 2.51
N LEU A 83 19.05 12.15 2.30
CA LEU A 83 18.05 13.08 2.83
C LEU A 83 18.00 12.95 4.35
N GLN A 84 17.85 14.08 5.03
CA GLN A 84 17.97 14.24 6.48
C GLN A 84 16.72 14.91 7.05
N GLY A 85 16.61 14.91 8.38
CA GLY A 85 15.53 15.55 9.10
C GLY A 85 14.20 14.79 9.00
N ASN A 86 13.11 15.46 9.34
CA ASN A 86 11.81 14.81 9.51
C ASN A 86 11.07 14.60 8.19
N ILE A 87 10.25 13.55 8.15
CA ILE A 87 9.25 13.39 7.10
C ILE A 87 8.21 14.53 7.26
N PRO A 88 7.96 15.36 6.24
CA PRO A 88 6.99 16.45 6.33
C PRO A 88 5.57 15.91 6.47
N SER A 89 4.81 16.44 7.43
CA SER A 89 3.39 16.07 7.60
C SER A 89 2.51 16.44 6.39
N SER A 90 2.95 17.40 5.56
CA SER A 90 2.29 17.77 4.32
C SER A 90 2.24 16.65 3.28
N LEU A 91 3.10 15.63 3.38
CA LEU A 91 2.99 14.44 2.52
C LEU A 91 1.67 13.68 2.74
N GLY A 92 1.01 13.86 3.89
CA GLY A 92 -0.35 13.34 4.13
C GLY A 92 -1.42 13.95 3.21
N SER A 93 -1.12 15.03 2.49
CA SER A 93 -2.03 15.66 1.51
C SER A 93 -2.02 14.99 0.13
N LEU A 94 -1.11 14.04 -0.11
CA LEU A 94 -0.97 13.31 -1.38
C LEU A 94 -2.07 12.26 -1.57
N SER A 95 -3.34 12.70 -1.59
CA SER A 95 -4.54 11.87 -1.51
C SER A 95 -4.68 10.76 -2.58
N LEU A 96 -3.88 10.78 -3.64
CA LEU A 96 -3.90 9.81 -4.73
C LEU A 96 -2.64 8.95 -4.80
N VAL A 97 -1.71 9.08 -3.85
CA VAL A 97 -0.46 8.32 -3.86
C VAL A 97 -0.72 6.84 -3.58
N GLU A 98 -0.08 6.01 -4.38
CA GLU A 98 -0.17 4.54 -4.39
C GLU A 98 1.14 3.91 -3.94
N SER A 99 2.27 4.57 -4.17
CA SER A 99 3.60 4.11 -3.77
C SER A 99 4.44 5.26 -3.19
N LEU A 100 4.94 5.06 -1.97
CA LEU A 100 5.83 5.97 -1.27
C LEU A 100 7.07 5.20 -0.79
N ASP A 101 8.22 5.50 -1.38
CA ASP A 101 9.50 4.92 -0.98
C ASP A 101 10.46 6.03 -0.51
N LEU A 102 10.79 6.01 0.78
CA LEU A 102 11.74 6.90 1.42
C LEU A 102 12.92 6.12 2.04
N SER A 103 13.05 4.83 1.71
CA SER A 103 14.05 3.93 2.31
C SER A 103 15.49 4.33 1.98
N PHE A 104 16.45 3.85 2.78
CA PHE A 104 17.89 4.12 2.57
C PHE A 104 18.19 5.63 2.49
N ASN A 105 17.80 6.36 3.53
CA ASN A 105 18.12 7.77 3.74
C ASN A 105 18.63 7.98 5.18
N GLN A 106 18.72 9.23 5.62
CA GLN A 106 19.10 9.62 6.98
C GLN A 106 17.94 10.35 7.69
N LEU A 107 16.70 10.04 7.32
CA LEU A 107 15.51 10.68 7.88
C LEU A 107 15.38 10.33 9.37
N SER A 108 14.92 11.29 10.17
CA SER A 108 14.87 11.18 11.63
C SER A 108 13.54 11.66 12.20
N GLY A 109 13.29 11.40 13.48
CA GLY A 109 12.05 11.80 14.15
C GLY A 109 10.90 10.81 13.90
N GLU A 110 9.68 11.25 14.21
CA GLU A 110 8.49 10.39 14.14
C GLU A 110 7.90 10.33 12.73
N ILE A 111 7.23 9.21 12.44
CA ILE A 111 6.41 9.07 11.23
C ILE A 111 5.13 9.93 11.44
N PRO A 112 4.84 10.93 10.58
CA PRO A 112 3.69 11.80 10.76
C PRO A 112 2.37 11.03 10.70
N GLN A 113 1.52 11.20 11.71
CA GLN A 113 0.18 10.60 11.76
C GLN A 113 -0.68 10.96 10.54
N GLN A 114 -0.40 12.09 9.88
CA GLN A 114 -1.07 12.55 8.66
C GLN A 114 -0.93 11.57 7.50
N LEU A 115 0.13 10.74 7.46
CA LEU A 115 0.29 9.73 6.41
C LEU A 115 -0.81 8.65 6.46
N VAL A 116 -1.45 8.44 7.61
CA VAL A 116 -2.59 7.51 7.75
C VAL A 116 -3.79 7.94 6.88
N ALA A 117 -3.88 9.21 6.48
CA ALA A 117 -4.93 9.70 5.59
C ALA A 117 -4.78 9.24 4.12
N LEU A 118 -3.65 8.63 3.75
CA LEU A 118 -3.35 8.18 2.39
C LEU A 118 -4.07 6.85 2.08
N THR A 119 -5.34 6.93 1.70
CA THR A 119 -6.21 5.76 1.53
C THR A 119 -5.89 4.89 0.30
N PHE A 120 -5.20 5.43 -0.71
CA PHE A 120 -4.76 4.68 -1.91
C PHE A 120 -3.37 4.08 -1.78
N LEU A 121 -2.66 4.35 -0.67
CA LEU A 121 -1.28 3.88 -0.49
C LEU A 121 -1.24 2.36 -0.42
N SER A 122 -0.56 1.75 -1.39
CA SER A 122 -0.46 0.30 -1.56
C SER A 122 0.96 -0.22 -1.30
N PHE A 123 1.96 0.65 -1.42
CA PHE A 123 3.35 0.37 -1.13
C PHE A 123 3.92 1.49 -0.27
N LEU A 124 4.51 1.12 0.86
CA LEU A 124 5.26 2.01 1.74
C LEU A 124 6.59 1.36 2.04
N ASN A 125 7.68 2.10 1.90
CA ASN A 125 8.98 1.67 2.40
C ASN A 125 9.72 2.82 3.08
N LEU A 126 9.95 2.68 4.37
CA LEU A 126 10.65 3.61 5.25
C LEU A 126 11.92 2.99 5.85
N SER A 127 12.31 1.80 5.41
CA SER A 127 13.42 1.05 5.99
C SER A 127 14.76 1.77 5.85
N HIS A 128 15.71 1.42 6.71
CA HIS A 128 17.07 1.98 6.72
C HIS A 128 17.09 3.52 6.78
N ASN A 129 16.54 4.04 7.88
CA ASN A 129 16.58 5.45 8.27
C ASN A 129 16.89 5.56 9.78
N HIS A 130 16.77 6.75 10.36
CA HIS A 130 16.91 6.99 11.81
C HIS A 130 15.55 7.38 12.44
N LEU A 131 14.45 6.81 11.94
CA LEU A 131 13.11 7.10 12.44
C LEU A 131 12.94 6.53 13.85
N GLN A 132 12.10 7.20 14.64
CA GLN A 132 11.86 6.87 16.04
C GLN A 132 10.40 7.06 16.44
N GLY A 133 10.02 6.49 17.57
CA GLY A 133 8.67 6.60 18.12
C GLY A 133 7.69 5.57 17.54
N CYS A 134 6.41 5.85 17.72
CA CYS A 134 5.35 4.89 17.39
C CYS A 134 5.00 4.89 15.91
N ILE A 135 4.88 3.70 15.33
CA ILE A 135 4.33 3.51 13.99
C ILE A 135 2.84 3.89 14.02
N PRO A 136 2.40 4.88 13.21
CA PRO A 136 1.00 5.24 13.10
C PRO A 136 0.13 4.04 12.75
N GLN A 137 -1.00 3.91 13.44
CA GLN A 137 -1.96 2.82 13.19
C GLN A 137 -3.17 3.37 12.43
N GLY A 138 -3.76 2.54 11.58
CA GLY A 138 -4.98 2.79 10.84
C GLY A 138 -4.87 2.65 9.31
N HIS A 139 -6.00 2.32 8.68
CA HIS A 139 -6.13 2.19 7.22
C HIS A 139 -5.08 1.26 6.61
N GLN A 140 -4.24 1.78 5.71
CA GLN A 140 -3.23 1.01 4.99
C GLN A 140 -2.00 0.74 5.86
N PHE A 141 -1.73 1.54 6.89
CA PHE A 141 -0.56 1.38 7.76
C PHE A 141 -0.55 0.04 8.51
N ASP A 142 -1.73 -0.47 8.86
CA ASP A 142 -1.90 -1.76 9.54
C ASP A 142 -1.61 -2.97 8.61
N THR A 143 -1.43 -2.72 7.31
CA THR A 143 -1.22 -3.78 6.30
C THR A 143 0.25 -3.96 5.90
N PHE A 144 1.10 -2.95 6.18
CA PHE A 144 2.51 -3.01 5.83
C PHE A 144 3.29 -3.92 6.77
N GLN A 145 4.27 -4.64 6.21
CA GLN A 145 5.03 -5.66 6.93
C GLN A 145 6.27 -5.06 7.60
N ASN A 146 6.95 -5.87 8.41
CA ASN A 146 8.18 -5.47 9.11
C ASN A 146 9.27 -4.91 8.17
N ASN A 147 9.38 -5.44 6.95
CA ASN A 147 10.34 -4.98 5.95
C ASN A 147 10.18 -3.49 5.56
N SER A 148 8.98 -2.93 5.72
CA SER A 148 8.68 -1.54 5.38
C SER A 148 9.28 -0.58 6.41
N TYR A 149 9.72 -1.08 7.56
CA TYR A 149 10.18 -0.28 8.70
C TYR A 149 11.54 -0.72 9.26
N GLU A 150 12.11 -1.84 8.77
CA GLU A 150 13.36 -2.41 9.27
C GLU A 150 14.55 -1.42 9.20
N GLY A 151 15.56 -1.62 10.04
CA GLY A 151 16.72 -0.73 10.06
C GLY A 151 16.44 0.67 10.60
N ASN A 152 15.36 0.84 11.38
CA ASN A 152 15.08 2.03 12.19
C ASN A 152 15.03 1.63 13.68
N ASP A 153 16.17 1.70 14.37
CA ASP A 153 16.31 1.16 15.73
C ASP A 153 15.40 1.84 16.77
N GLY A 154 14.94 3.07 16.51
CA GLY A 154 14.07 3.83 17.40
C GLY A 154 12.57 3.61 17.18
N LEU A 155 12.16 2.87 16.14
CA LEU A 155 10.74 2.63 15.86
C LEU A 155 10.16 1.53 16.75
N GLN A 156 8.93 1.74 17.19
CA GLN A 156 8.18 0.82 18.03
C GLN A 156 6.70 0.76 17.62
N GLY A 157 6.01 -0.29 18.04
CA GLY A 157 4.62 -0.55 17.65
C GLY A 157 4.50 -1.56 16.52
N PHE A 158 3.27 -2.00 16.25
CA PHE A 158 2.98 -2.97 15.21
C PHE A 158 3.38 -2.39 13.83
N PRO A 159 4.08 -3.15 12.96
CA PRO A 159 4.36 -4.59 13.03
C PRO A 159 5.69 -5.00 13.71
N ILE A 160 6.53 -4.07 14.17
CA ILE A 160 7.88 -4.39 14.67
C ILE A 160 7.87 -4.86 16.13
N SER A 161 7.09 -4.20 17.00
CA SER A 161 7.08 -4.51 18.43
C SER A 161 5.71 -4.25 19.07
N LYS A 162 5.44 -4.87 20.23
CA LYS A 162 4.12 -4.75 20.92
C LYS A 162 3.92 -3.41 21.67
N GLY A 163 4.92 -2.52 21.71
CA GLY A 163 4.93 -1.36 22.59
C GLY A 163 4.57 -0.04 21.91
N CYS A 164 3.32 0.42 22.10
CA CYS A 164 2.87 1.81 21.87
C CYS A 164 1.62 2.09 22.73
N GLY A 165 1.82 2.28 24.04
CA GLY A 165 0.76 2.60 25.00
C GLY A 165 1.29 3.49 26.12
N SER A 166 0.47 4.39 26.67
CA SER A 166 0.85 5.51 27.55
C SER A 166 1.28 5.14 28.98
N ASN A 167 1.75 3.91 29.23
CA ASN A 167 2.32 3.50 30.51
C ASN A 167 3.54 2.62 30.24
N TRP A 168 4.66 3.25 29.92
CA TRP A 168 5.96 2.57 29.92
C TRP A 168 6.76 3.08 31.11
N THR A 169 6.78 2.30 32.19
CA THR A 169 7.84 2.41 33.21
C THR A 169 9.02 1.58 32.73
N PRO A 170 10.24 2.15 32.66
CA PRO A 170 11.41 1.39 32.27
C PRO A 170 11.75 0.41 33.40
N GLU A 171 11.48 -0.88 33.19
CA GLU A 171 12.03 -1.92 34.07
C GLU A 171 13.50 -2.14 33.71
N THR A 172 14.34 -1.78 34.67
CA THR A 172 15.77 -2.06 34.73
C THR A 172 16.03 -3.53 35.05
N ASN A 173 17.04 -4.09 34.36
CA ASN A 173 17.88 -5.25 34.74
C ASN A 173 17.16 -6.62 34.73
N ASN A 174 17.68 -7.73 34.21
CA ASN A 174 19.04 -8.19 33.93
C ASN A 174 18.96 -9.35 32.92
N ARG A 175 20.10 -9.69 32.31
CA ARG A 175 20.29 -10.82 31.38
C ARG A 175 19.98 -12.16 32.05
N ASP A 176 19.27 -13.02 31.32
CA ASP A 176 19.65 -14.42 31.14
C ASP A 176 19.29 -14.87 29.73
N TYR A 177 20.21 -15.61 29.11
CA TYR A 177 20.03 -16.26 27.82
C TYR A 177 19.12 -17.48 28.02
N GLU A 178 17.99 -17.52 27.33
CA GLU A 178 17.37 -18.79 26.95
C GLU A 178 16.77 -18.63 25.56
N SER A 179 17.32 -19.42 24.63
CA SER A 179 16.80 -19.59 23.29
C SER A 179 15.51 -20.38 23.39
N ASP A 180 14.38 -19.77 23.02
CA ASP A 180 13.21 -20.52 22.60
C ASP A 180 12.50 -19.72 21.49
N ASP A 181 12.41 -20.38 20.34
CA ASP A 181 11.65 -19.96 19.18
C ASP A 181 10.15 -19.93 19.55
N GLU A 182 9.60 -18.76 19.85
CA GLU A 182 8.16 -18.57 19.87
C GLU A 182 7.73 -17.47 18.89
N GLU A 183 7.56 -17.93 17.65
CA GLU A 183 6.71 -17.32 16.65
C GLU A 183 5.30 -17.17 17.25
N SER A 184 4.99 -15.98 17.76
CA SER A 184 3.66 -15.59 18.22
C SER A 184 2.73 -15.43 17.01
N ASN A 185 2.43 -16.57 16.38
CA ASN A 185 1.32 -16.72 15.47
C ASN A 185 0.05 -16.46 16.27
N SER A 186 -0.63 -15.36 15.94
CA SER A 186 -2.01 -15.10 16.37
C SER A 186 -2.83 -16.40 16.34
N GLU A 187 -3.63 -16.67 17.37
CA GLU A 187 -4.56 -17.80 17.42
C GLU A 187 -5.33 -17.98 16.10
N PHE A 188 -5.59 -16.86 15.42
CA PHE A 188 -6.21 -16.80 14.10
C PHE A 188 -5.41 -17.50 12.97
N LEU A 189 -4.10 -17.27 12.85
CA LEU A 189 -3.27 -17.88 11.80
C LEU A 189 -2.99 -19.36 12.05
N ASN A 190 -2.89 -19.76 13.32
CA ASN A 190 -2.70 -21.16 13.70
C ASN A 190 -3.92 -22.01 13.28
N ASP A 191 -5.13 -21.45 13.43
CA ASP A 191 -6.37 -22.09 12.99
C ASP A 191 -6.53 -22.07 11.46
N PHE A 192 -6.04 -21.01 10.79
CA PHE A 192 -6.05 -20.94 9.33
C PHE A 192 -5.15 -22.00 8.68
N TRP A 193 -3.91 -22.16 9.15
CA TRP A 193 -3.00 -23.17 8.60
C TRP A 193 -3.44 -24.60 8.93
N LYS A 194 -4.06 -24.85 10.09
CA LYS A 194 -4.70 -26.14 10.39
C LYS A 194 -5.85 -26.45 9.43
N ALA A 195 -6.70 -25.47 9.13
CA ALA A 195 -7.77 -25.62 8.15
C ALA A 195 -7.23 -25.84 6.73
N ALA A 196 -6.20 -25.09 6.33
CA ALA A 196 -5.52 -25.26 5.05
C ALA A 196 -4.90 -26.65 4.93
N LEU A 197 -4.21 -27.13 5.97
CA LEU A 197 -3.61 -28.46 6.02
C LEU A 197 -4.65 -29.58 5.93
N MET A 198 -5.80 -29.43 6.61
CA MET A 198 -6.95 -30.35 6.47
C MET A 198 -7.55 -30.32 5.06
N GLY A 199 -7.52 -29.15 4.40
CA GLY A 199 -7.95 -28.98 3.01
C GLY A 199 -7.03 -29.65 1.99
N TYR A 200 -5.71 -29.55 2.15
CA TYR A 200 -4.74 -30.18 1.24
C TYR A 200 -4.83 -31.70 1.25
N GLY A 201 -4.96 -32.32 2.43
CA GLY A 201 -5.08 -33.78 2.55
C GLY A 201 -6.35 -34.32 1.89
N SER A 202 -7.49 -33.68 2.13
CA SER A 202 -8.78 -34.09 1.55
C SER A 202 -8.86 -33.79 0.05
N GLY A 203 -8.35 -32.65 -0.41
CA GLY A 203 -8.32 -32.25 -1.81
C GLY A 203 -7.45 -33.14 -2.69
N LEU A 204 -6.28 -33.57 -2.20
CA LEU A 204 -5.39 -34.49 -2.93
C LEU A 204 -6.06 -35.85 -3.16
N CYS A 205 -6.71 -36.40 -2.13
CA CYS A 205 -7.41 -37.69 -2.24
C CYS A 205 -8.58 -37.64 -3.22
N ILE A 206 -9.37 -36.57 -3.20
CA ILE A 206 -10.48 -36.36 -4.14
C ILE A 206 -9.94 -36.19 -5.57
N GLY A 207 -8.88 -35.39 -5.74
CA GLY A 207 -8.22 -35.18 -7.03
C GLY A 207 -7.68 -36.47 -7.64
N LEU A 208 -6.95 -37.27 -6.85
CA LEU A 208 -6.43 -38.57 -7.30
C LEU A 208 -7.55 -39.56 -7.62
N SER A 209 -8.66 -39.53 -6.86
CA SER A 209 -9.83 -40.36 -7.14
C SER A 209 -10.50 -40.01 -8.47
N ILE A 210 -10.62 -38.71 -8.78
CA ILE A 210 -11.16 -38.23 -10.06
C ILE A 210 -10.22 -38.62 -11.21
N ILE A 211 -8.91 -38.43 -11.06
CA ILE A 211 -7.90 -38.79 -12.08
C ILE A 211 -7.89 -40.30 -12.32
N TYR A 212 -7.92 -41.11 -11.27
CA TYR A 212 -8.00 -42.57 -11.38
C TYR A 212 -9.28 -43.00 -12.11
N PHE A 213 -10.43 -42.41 -11.75
CA PHE A 213 -11.69 -42.68 -12.44
C PHE A 213 -11.64 -42.26 -13.92
N MET A 214 -10.99 -41.14 -14.25
CA MET A 214 -10.77 -40.69 -15.63
C MET A 214 -9.93 -41.69 -16.44
N ILE A 215 -8.85 -42.22 -15.85
CA ILE A 215 -7.97 -43.20 -16.51
C ILE A 215 -8.66 -44.56 -16.65
N SER A 216 -9.41 -44.98 -15.62
CA SER A 216 -10.05 -46.30 -15.59
C SER A 216 -11.27 -46.43 -16.50
N THR A 217 -12.00 -45.35 -16.79
CA THR A 217 -13.25 -45.41 -17.56
C THR A 217 -13.09 -45.06 -19.04
N GLY A 218 -11.95 -44.47 -19.45
CA GLY A 218 -11.59 -44.20 -20.84
C GLY A 218 -12.59 -43.34 -21.63
N ASN A 219 -13.60 -42.76 -20.98
CA ASN A 219 -14.71 -42.08 -21.63
C ASN A 219 -15.28 -40.94 -20.76
N LEU A 220 -14.99 -39.69 -21.14
CA LEU A 220 -15.28 -38.48 -20.37
C LEU A 220 -16.77 -38.06 -20.31
N LYS A 221 -17.70 -38.88 -20.83
CA LYS A 221 -19.13 -38.55 -20.91
C LYS A 221 -19.80 -38.32 -19.55
N TRP A 222 -19.33 -38.99 -18.49
CA TRP A 222 -19.90 -38.82 -17.13
C TRP A 222 -19.58 -37.43 -16.54
N LEU A 223 -18.34 -36.94 -16.73
CA LEU A 223 -17.92 -35.63 -16.24
C LEU A 223 -18.70 -34.50 -16.94
N ALA A 224 -18.90 -34.63 -18.26
CA ALA A 224 -19.67 -33.67 -19.04
C ALA A 224 -21.12 -33.52 -18.52
N ARG A 225 -21.76 -34.65 -18.14
CA ARG A 225 -23.12 -34.64 -17.59
C ARG A 225 -23.23 -33.92 -16.25
N ILE A 226 -22.20 -34.02 -15.40
CA ILE A 226 -22.15 -33.32 -14.10
C ILE A 226 -21.95 -31.82 -14.28
N ILE A 227 -21.08 -31.42 -15.21
CA ILE A 227 -20.83 -30.01 -15.54
C ILE A 227 -22.13 -29.36 -16.06
N GLU A 228 -22.84 -30.02 -16.97
CA GLU A 228 -24.11 -29.53 -17.52
C GLU A 228 -25.21 -29.39 -16.44
N GLU A 229 -25.29 -30.34 -15.50
CA GLU A 229 -26.25 -30.27 -14.39
C GLU A 229 -25.91 -29.14 -13.40
N LEU A 230 -24.61 -28.88 -13.17
CA LEU A 230 -24.13 -27.77 -12.35
C LEU A 230 -24.43 -26.42 -13.00
N GLU A 231 -24.15 -26.26 -14.30
CA GLU A 231 -24.47 -25.04 -15.05
C GLU A 231 -25.97 -24.75 -15.03
N HIS A 232 -26.80 -25.77 -15.23
CA HIS A 232 -28.25 -25.62 -15.17
C HIS A 232 -28.72 -25.17 -13.76
N LYS A 233 -28.14 -25.74 -12.68
CA LYS A 233 -28.43 -25.33 -11.29
C LYS A 233 -27.99 -23.88 -11.02
N ILE A 234 -26.84 -23.46 -11.54
CA ILE A 234 -26.32 -22.08 -11.39
C ILE A 234 -27.23 -21.09 -12.12
N ILE A 235 -27.59 -21.36 -13.38
CA ILE A 235 -28.49 -20.50 -14.18
C ILE A 235 -29.87 -20.38 -13.51
N MET A 236 -30.41 -21.48 -12.99
CA MET A 236 -31.71 -21.46 -12.28
C MET A 236 -31.66 -20.63 -10.99
N ARG A 237 -30.57 -20.69 -10.22
CA ARG A 237 -30.36 -19.84 -9.04
C ARG A 237 -30.27 -18.36 -9.40
N GLN A 238 -29.55 -18.02 -10.48
CA GLN A 238 -29.46 -16.65 -10.97
C GLN A 238 -30.83 -16.11 -11.43
N ARG A 239 -31.59 -16.90 -12.18
CA ARG A 239 -32.95 -16.53 -12.61
C ARG A 239 -33.90 -16.33 -11.42
N LYS A 240 -33.79 -17.14 -10.36
CA LYS A 240 -34.58 -16.98 -9.13
C LYS A 240 -34.22 -15.67 -8.40
N LYS A 241 -32.93 -15.33 -8.28
CA LYS A 241 -32.47 -14.04 -7.71
C LYS A 241 -33.00 -12.85 -8.51
N GLN A 242 -32.91 -12.89 -9.84
CA GLN A 242 -33.43 -11.81 -10.70
C GLN A 242 -34.96 -11.65 -10.60
N ARG A 243 -35.72 -12.74 -10.50
CA ARG A 243 -37.18 -12.69 -10.28
C ARG A 243 -37.54 -12.05 -8.93
N SER A 244 -36.81 -12.40 -7.87
CA SER A 244 -36.98 -11.81 -6.53
C SER A 244 -36.69 -10.29 -6.54
N GLN A 245 -35.59 -9.87 -7.16
CA GLN A 245 -35.26 -8.45 -7.31
C GLN A 245 -36.30 -7.66 -8.12
N ARG A 246 -36.82 -8.25 -9.21
CA ARG A 246 -37.91 -7.63 -10.01
C ARG A 246 -39.22 -7.52 -9.22
N GLN A 247 -39.55 -8.50 -8.38
CA GLN A 247 -40.74 -8.43 -7.50
C GLN A 247 -40.59 -7.37 -6.41
N ASN A 248 -39.42 -7.25 -5.78
CA ASN A 248 -39.13 -6.19 -4.80
C ASN A 248 -39.21 -4.79 -5.42
N LYS A 249 -38.69 -4.61 -6.63
CA LYS A 249 -38.75 -3.32 -7.35
C LYS A 249 -40.18 -2.92 -7.72
N ARG A 250 -41.06 -3.89 -8.06
CA ARG A 250 -42.49 -3.64 -8.31
C ARG A 250 -43.28 -3.28 -7.05
N ARG A 251 -42.85 -3.75 -5.87
CA ARG A 251 -43.47 -3.39 -4.59
C ARG A 251 -43.09 -1.99 -4.12
N HIS A 252 -41.87 -1.54 -4.40
CA HIS A 252 -41.43 -0.17 -4.07
C HIS A 252 -42.03 0.91 -4.97
N ASN A 253 -42.42 0.60 -6.22
CA ASN A 253 -43.06 1.57 -7.14
C ASN A 253 -44.60 1.69 -6.97
N ARG A 254 -45.18 1.14 -5.90
CA ARG A 254 -46.63 1.15 -5.62
C ARG A 254 -47.00 1.89 -4.32
N VAL A 255 -46.07 2.64 -3.74
CA VAL A 255 -46.29 3.53 -2.58
C VAL A 255 -46.13 4.97 -3.05
#